data_AF-A0AAV0YBA5-F1
#
_entry.id   AF-A0AAV0YBA5-F1
#
_cell.length_a   1.000
_cell.length_b   1.000
_cell.length_c   1.000
_cell.angle_alpha   90.00
_cell.angle_beta   90.00
_cell.angle_gamma   90.00
#
_symmetry.space_group_name_H-M   'P 1'
#
loop_
_entity.id
_entity.type
_entity.pdbx_description
1 polymer ?
#
loop_
_entity_poly.entity_id
_entity_poly.type
_entity_poly.pdbx_seq_one_letter_code
_entity_poly.pdbx_strand_id
1 'polypeptide(L)'
;MAINQYSIEDRSFPKTFDLMPCPTVLNEMKLLKSKLNLVYKNKNKKQPQELFSRKTCEADTLPGYADVQTVIKSVEANVPADLDQLEENFGLDLDVDVSSEAGASARQRMVSKWWRKVTCGLAVLVLWTSKHRSGVVSNMLLGEWAAKKLENSKTIITVSTHKTGDREPALIVIGDEIASLMDRYYKLRQRVRTTLKEFFVTNKGQRLIKIYDELNKIYHTKLSANIFRRMVESQSRGHDRVTCSGVAKALQHSEDTALRYYQVPDAREAIRRQRHIDVVDETAVFEDVVSKEFDILFPIEPYASWTDAGVRERLLDSDAYAAHPTATVTDALVQRVKAWFNDAVLEDRAAILVGQLSADYNKRNISRHAIIDMAKQRKLHYFLNQDQDKMCRRIMSQMAD
;
A
#
# COMPACT_ATOMS: atom_id res chain seq x y z
N MET A 1 -0.91 -25.47 39.65
CA MET A 1 0.15 -24.53 39.24
C MET A 1 -0.04 -24.24 37.78
N ALA A 2 -0.54 -23.04 37.45
CA ALA A 2 -0.81 -22.60 36.09
C ALA A 2 0.26 -21.59 35.66
N ILE A 3 0.66 -21.68 34.40
CA ILE A 3 1.79 -20.98 33.80
C ILE A 3 1.48 -19.48 33.70
N ASN A 4 2.19 -18.69 34.50
CA ASN A 4 2.32 -17.24 34.33
C ASN A 4 3.25 -16.97 33.16
N GLN A 5 2.75 -16.53 32.01
CA GLN A 5 3.57 -15.81 31.03
C GLN A 5 2.69 -14.98 30.06
N TYR A 6 2.86 -13.66 30.18
CA TYR A 6 2.49 -12.58 29.25
C TYR A 6 1.03 -12.11 29.17
N SER A 7 0.52 -11.58 30.29
CA SER A 7 -0.24 -10.33 30.25
C SER A 7 0.75 -9.16 30.29
N ILE A 8 1.03 -8.51 29.15
CA ILE A 8 1.46 -7.11 29.22
C ILE A 8 0.19 -6.35 29.58
N GLU A 9 0.03 -6.01 30.86
CA GLU A 9 -1.03 -5.10 31.27
C GLU A 9 -0.75 -3.72 30.64
N ASP A 10 -1.54 -3.39 29.62
CA ASP A 10 -1.67 -2.02 29.17
C ASP A 10 -2.26 -1.18 30.33
N ARG A 11 -1.44 -0.28 30.87
CA ARG A 11 -1.80 0.57 32.01
C ARG A 11 -2.84 1.64 31.67
N SER A 12 -3.15 1.82 30.38
CA SER A 12 -4.15 2.77 29.89
C SER A 12 -5.53 2.15 29.65
N PHE A 13 -5.68 0.83 29.78
CA PHE A 13 -6.97 0.15 29.56
C PHE A 13 -7.97 0.56 30.67
N PRO A 14 -9.20 1.01 30.34
CA PRO A 14 -10.17 1.43 31.35
C PRO A 14 -10.50 0.26 32.28
N LYS A 15 -10.15 0.41 33.56
CA LYS A 15 -10.39 -0.57 34.62
C LYS A 15 -11.52 -0.04 35.52
N THR A 16 -12.29 -0.95 36.12
CA THR A 16 -13.16 -0.59 37.25
C THR A 16 -12.32 -0.31 38.49
N PHE A 17 -12.94 0.17 39.56
CA PHE A 17 -12.28 0.46 40.84
C PHE A 17 -11.46 -0.73 41.38
N ASP A 18 -11.91 -1.96 41.14
CA ASP A 18 -11.22 -3.19 41.57
C ASP A 18 -10.11 -3.64 40.61
N LEU A 19 -9.65 -2.75 39.72
CA LEU A 19 -8.58 -2.97 38.73
C LEU A 19 -8.88 -4.07 37.69
N MET A 20 -10.14 -4.51 37.60
CA MET A 20 -10.61 -5.43 36.57
C MET A 20 -10.94 -4.66 35.29
N PRO A 21 -10.78 -5.25 34.09
CA PRO A 21 -11.13 -4.57 32.83
C PRO A 21 -12.60 -4.14 32.82
N CYS A 22 -12.88 -2.91 32.38
CA CYS A 22 -14.22 -2.32 32.43
C CYS A 22 -15.26 -3.20 31.68
N PRO A 23 -16.30 -3.72 32.36
CA PRO A 23 -17.31 -4.58 31.74
C PRO A 23 -18.05 -3.90 30.60
N THR A 24 -18.25 -2.58 30.67
CA THR A 24 -18.89 -1.77 29.63
C THR A 24 -18.05 -1.75 28.35
N VAL A 25 -16.74 -1.48 28.48
CA VAL A 25 -15.79 -1.48 27.36
C VAL A 25 -15.61 -2.89 26.77
N LEU A 26 -15.59 -3.93 27.61
CA LEU A 26 -15.58 -5.32 27.15
C LEU A 26 -16.86 -5.71 26.40
N ASN A 27 -18.01 -5.21 26.84
CA ASN A 27 -19.28 -5.45 26.17
C ASN A 27 -19.40 -4.66 24.87
N GLU A 28 -18.88 -3.44 24.80
CA GLU A 28 -18.79 -2.65 23.56
C GLU A 28 -17.87 -3.30 22.53
N MET A 29 -16.72 -3.85 22.96
CA MET A 29 -15.83 -4.64 22.09
C MET A 29 -16.51 -5.93 21.59
N LYS A 30 -17.25 -6.64 22.45
CA LYS A 30 -18.04 -7.82 22.04
C LYS A 30 -19.18 -7.45 21.09
N LEU A 31 -19.83 -6.31 21.30
CA LEU A 31 -20.89 -5.78 20.45
C LEU A 31 -20.35 -5.35 19.08
N LEU A 32 -19.20 -4.66 19.05
CA LEU A 32 -18.49 -4.27 17.83
C LEU A 32 -18.06 -5.51 17.04
N LYS A 33 -17.50 -6.53 17.71
CA LYS A 33 -17.17 -7.82 17.10
C LYS A 33 -18.41 -8.53 16.53
N SER A 34 -19.56 -8.45 17.21
CA SER A 34 -20.82 -9.01 16.73
C SER A 34 -21.39 -8.24 15.53
N LYS A 35 -21.32 -6.90 15.55
CA LYS A 35 -21.70 -6.02 14.43
C LYS A 35 -20.80 -6.25 13.22
N LEU A 36 -19.49 -6.37 13.39
CA LEU A 36 -18.55 -6.74 12.34
C LEU A 36 -18.86 -8.14 11.79
N ASN A 37 -19.15 -9.12 12.64
CA ASN A 37 -19.57 -10.45 12.20
C ASN A 37 -20.89 -10.45 11.42
N LEU A 38 -21.80 -9.52 11.67
CA LEU A 38 -23.06 -9.33 10.94
C LEU A 38 -22.86 -8.63 9.59
N VAL A 39 -22.08 -7.55 9.57
CA VAL A 39 -21.78 -6.74 8.38
C VAL A 39 -20.93 -7.54 7.39
N TYR A 40 -19.99 -8.35 7.89
CA TYR A 40 -19.07 -9.12 7.06
C TYR A 40 -19.48 -10.59 6.88
N LYS A 41 -20.62 -11.02 7.45
CA LYS A 41 -21.08 -12.42 7.52
C LYS A 41 -21.11 -13.13 6.17
N ASN A 42 -21.44 -12.38 5.11
CA ASN A 42 -21.65 -12.91 3.76
C ASN A 42 -20.74 -12.28 2.68
N LYS A 43 -19.82 -11.37 3.05
CA LYS A 43 -18.88 -10.73 2.10
C LYS A 43 -17.41 -11.01 2.38
N ASN A 44 -17.08 -11.53 3.56
CA ASN A 44 -15.81 -12.22 3.74
C ASN A 44 -16.01 -13.67 3.33
N LYS A 45 -15.35 -14.12 2.24
CA LYS A 45 -14.77 -15.46 2.29
C LYS A 45 -14.00 -15.49 3.60
N LYS A 46 -14.50 -16.22 4.61
CA LYS A 46 -13.80 -16.44 5.88
C LYS A 46 -12.36 -16.78 5.49
N GLN A 47 -11.41 -15.86 5.71
CA GLN A 47 -10.06 -16.33 5.97
C GLN A 47 -10.23 -17.15 7.25
N PRO A 48 -10.00 -18.47 7.22
CA PRO A 48 -10.28 -19.31 8.37
C PRO A 48 -9.53 -18.74 9.57
N GLN A 49 -10.08 -18.89 10.78
CA GLN A 49 -9.41 -18.48 12.03
C GLN A 49 -7.97 -19.01 12.06
N GLU A 50 -7.74 -20.19 11.47
CA GLU A 50 -6.42 -20.74 11.14
C GLU A 50 -5.50 -19.78 10.40
N LEU A 51 -5.95 -19.04 9.38
CA LEU A 51 -5.09 -18.15 8.60
C LEU A 51 -4.69 -16.89 9.39
N PHE A 52 -5.55 -16.39 10.28
CA PHE A 52 -5.21 -15.29 11.20
C PHE A 52 -4.25 -15.79 12.29
N SER A 53 -4.57 -16.89 12.96
CA SER A 53 -3.71 -17.55 13.95
C SER A 53 -2.37 -18.00 13.36
N ARG A 54 -2.36 -18.47 12.11
CA ARG A 54 -1.14 -18.83 11.38
C ARG A 54 -0.34 -17.59 11.03
N LYS A 55 -0.96 -16.46 10.68
CA LYS A 55 -0.24 -15.20 10.41
C LYS A 55 0.34 -14.54 11.67
N THR A 56 -0.34 -14.64 12.82
CA THR A 56 0.19 -14.19 14.11
C THR A 56 1.28 -15.14 14.65
N CYS A 57 1.12 -16.47 14.56
CA CYS A 57 2.21 -17.41 14.84
C CYS A 57 3.37 -17.30 13.83
N GLU A 58 3.07 -17.04 12.54
CA GLU A 58 4.09 -16.76 11.54
C GLU A 58 4.84 -15.48 11.92
N ALA A 59 4.19 -14.46 12.48
CA ALA A 59 4.85 -13.24 12.96
C ALA A 59 5.75 -13.49 14.18
N ASP A 60 5.33 -14.33 15.14
CA ASP A 60 6.12 -14.73 16.32
C ASP A 60 7.31 -15.66 15.98
N THR A 61 7.30 -16.30 14.81
CA THR A 61 8.36 -17.20 14.34
C THR A 61 9.31 -16.57 13.33
N LEU A 62 9.11 -15.30 12.97
CA LEU A 62 10.05 -14.59 12.11
C LEU A 62 11.29 -14.18 12.93
N PRO A 63 12.50 -14.33 12.36
CA PRO A 63 13.67 -13.66 12.93
C PRO A 63 13.42 -12.15 12.99
N GLY A 64 13.91 -11.52 14.07
CA GLY A 64 13.82 -10.08 14.23
C GLY A 64 14.55 -9.38 13.08
N TYR A 65 14.14 -8.17 12.73
CA TYR A 65 14.77 -7.39 11.66
C TYR A 65 16.30 -7.23 11.86
N ALA A 66 16.74 -7.13 13.11
CA ALA A 66 18.16 -7.07 13.49
C ALA A 66 18.92 -8.36 13.14
N ASP A 67 18.29 -9.52 13.28
CA ASP A 67 18.92 -10.81 12.98
C ASP A 67 19.21 -10.93 11.50
N VAL A 68 18.25 -10.56 10.65
CA VAL A 68 18.47 -10.64 9.20
C VAL A 68 19.49 -9.62 8.72
N GLN A 69 19.49 -8.41 9.27
CA GLN A 69 20.51 -7.42 8.95
C GLN A 69 21.90 -7.89 9.40
N THR A 70 22.01 -8.62 10.51
CA THR A 70 23.26 -9.24 10.97
C THR A 70 23.75 -10.31 10.00
N VAL A 71 22.83 -11.12 9.45
CA VAL A 71 23.17 -12.12 8.42
C VAL A 71 23.65 -11.44 7.15
N ILE A 72 22.94 -10.41 6.67
CA ILE A 72 23.36 -9.69 5.46
C ILE A 72 24.73 -9.03 5.66
N LYS A 73 24.98 -8.37 6.80
CA LYS A 73 26.31 -7.83 7.13
C LYS A 73 27.39 -8.92 7.16
N SER A 74 27.04 -10.10 7.67
CA SER A 74 27.95 -11.25 7.67
C SER A 74 28.21 -11.75 6.24
N VAL A 75 27.21 -11.74 5.36
CA VAL A 75 27.39 -12.08 3.94
C VAL A 75 28.29 -11.03 3.26
N GLU A 76 28.01 -9.73 3.46
CA GLU A 76 28.80 -8.62 2.91
C GLU A 76 30.28 -8.72 3.32
N ALA A 77 30.55 -9.06 4.58
CA ALA A 77 31.92 -9.22 5.09
C ALA A 77 32.62 -10.48 4.57
N ASN A 78 31.89 -11.60 4.44
CA ASN A 78 32.51 -12.90 4.11
C ASN A 78 32.68 -13.15 2.61
N VAL A 79 31.76 -12.67 1.77
CA VAL A 79 31.76 -12.97 0.32
C VAL A 79 33.08 -12.58 -0.37
N PRO A 80 33.70 -11.42 -0.12
CA PRO A 80 34.99 -11.08 -0.73
C PRO A 80 36.08 -12.12 -0.40
N ALA A 81 36.23 -12.48 0.87
CA ALA A 81 37.24 -13.46 1.31
C ALA A 81 36.93 -14.87 0.79
N ASP A 82 35.65 -15.28 0.80
CA ASP A 82 35.20 -16.56 0.25
C ASP A 82 35.50 -16.64 -1.27
N LEU A 83 35.42 -15.51 -1.98
CA LEU A 83 35.72 -15.40 -3.41
C LEU A 83 37.22 -15.44 -3.68
N ASP A 84 38.05 -14.79 -2.86
CA ASP A 84 39.52 -14.92 -2.93
C ASP A 84 39.95 -16.39 -2.80
N GLN A 85 39.38 -17.10 -1.82
CA GLN A 85 39.62 -18.52 -1.63
C GLN A 85 39.14 -19.37 -2.80
N LEU A 86 38.01 -19.03 -3.41
CA LEU A 86 37.50 -19.73 -4.58
C LEU A 86 38.42 -19.56 -5.79
N GLU A 87 38.89 -18.34 -6.05
CA GLU A 87 39.80 -18.02 -7.15
C GLU A 87 41.14 -18.77 -7.02
N GLU A 88 41.72 -18.79 -5.81
CA GLU A 88 42.93 -19.54 -5.51
C GLU A 88 42.77 -21.04 -5.81
N ASN A 89 41.64 -21.63 -5.38
CA ASN A 89 41.38 -23.05 -5.60
C ASN A 89 41.04 -23.39 -7.07
N PHE A 90 40.45 -22.46 -7.82
CA PHE A 90 40.23 -22.59 -9.27
C PHE A 90 41.54 -22.53 -10.06
N GLY A 91 42.48 -21.69 -9.67
CA GLY A 91 43.75 -21.51 -10.38
C GLY A 91 43.53 -21.12 -11.86
N LEU A 92 44.30 -21.74 -12.76
CA LEU A 92 44.26 -21.49 -14.21
C LEU A 92 43.40 -22.49 -15.00
N ASP A 93 42.76 -23.46 -14.33
CA ASP A 93 42.01 -24.55 -14.97
C ASP A 93 40.81 -24.04 -15.78
N LEU A 94 40.75 -24.28 -17.09
CA LEU A 94 39.68 -23.75 -17.95
C LEU A 94 38.36 -24.53 -17.87
N ASP A 95 38.37 -25.71 -17.24
CA ASP A 95 37.23 -26.62 -17.13
C ASP A 95 37.19 -27.25 -15.73
N VAL A 96 36.45 -26.59 -14.83
CA VAL A 96 36.43 -26.91 -13.39
C VAL A 96 35.11 -27.58 -13.02
N ASP A 97 35.21 -28.73 -12.35
CA ASP A 97 34.09 -29.36 -11.67
C ASP A 97 33.93 -28.80 -10.25
N VAL A 98 32.77 -28.22 -9.99
CA VAL A 98 32.41 -27.64 -8.69
C VAL A 98 31.58 -28.59 -7.83
N SER A 99 31.30 -29.81 -8.32
CA SER A 99 30.59 -30.83 -7.58
C SER A 99 31.44 -31.43 -6.45
N SER A 100 30.79 -32.05 -5.47
CA SER A 100 31.45 -32.79 -4.41
C SER A 100 30.72 -34.12 -4.23
N GLU A 101 31.17 -35.14 -4.97
CA GLU A 101 30.66 -36.50 -4.89
C GLU A 101 31.45 -37.35 -3.87
N ALA A 102 30.91 -38.53 -3.54
CA ALA A 102 31.63 -39.49 -2.70
C ALA A 102 32.92 -39.91 -3.41
N GLY A 103 34.07 -39.73 -2.74
CA GLY A 103 35.38 -39.96 -3.35
C GLY A 103 36.05 -38.70 -3.95
N ALA A 104 35.40 -37.53 -3.91
CA ALA A 104 35.99 -36.28 -4.38
C ALA A 104 37.31 -35.96 -3.66
N SER A 105 38.27 -35.41 -4.41
CA SER A 105 39.57 -34.97 -3.90
C SER A 105 39.42 -33.85 -2.86
N ALA A 106 40.44 -33.65 -2.01
CA ALA A 106 40.43 -32.56 -1.02
C ALA A 106 40.23 -31.19 -1.69
N ARG A 107 40.92 -30.94 -2.82
CA ARG A 107 40.76 -29.73 -3.63
C ARG A 107 39.34 -29.56 -4.15
N GLN A 108 38.74 -30.61 -4.71
CA GLN A 108 37.37 -30.55 -5.24
C GLN A 108 36.33 -30.27 -4.14
N ARG A 109 36.50 -30.85 -2.94
CA ARG A 109 35.65 -30.54 -1.78
C ARG A 109 35.77 -29.07 -1.37
N MET A 110 36.99 -28.52 -1.39
CA MET A 110 37.24 -27.10 -1.10
C MET A 110 36.60 -26.19 -2.15
N VAL A 111 36.79 -26.47 -3.44
CA VAL A 111 36.12 -25.77 -4.55
C VAL A 111 34.61 -25.79 -4.37
N SER A 112 34.01 -26.96 -4.11
CA SER A 112 32.57 -27.10 -3.94
C SER A 112 32.02 -26.32 -2.74
N LYS A 113 32.76 -26.32 -1.62
CA LYS A 113 32.43 -25.55 -0.40
C LYS A 113 32.41 -24.05 -0.68
N TRP A 114 33.49 -23.52 -1.26
CA TRP A 114 33.60 -22.08 -1.54
C TRP A 114 32.65 -21.65 -2.65
N TRP A 115 32.47 -22.46 -3.69
CA TRP A 115 31.51 -22.22 -4.76
C TRP A 115 30.10 -22.00 -4.21
N ARG A 116 29.67 -22.88 -3.30
CA ARG A 116 28.34 -22.80 -2.66
C ARG A 116 28.18 -21.51 -1.85
N LYS A 117 29.20 -21.13 -1.06
CA LYS A 117 29.19 -19.90 -0.25
C LYS A 117 29.11 -18.65 -1.11
N VAL A 118 30.02 -18.51 -2.08
CA VAL A 118 30.09 -17.37 -3.01
C VAL A 118 28.81 -17.25 -3.82
N THR A 119 28.35 -18.35 -4.43
CA THR A 119 27.14 -18.37 -5.27
C THR A 119 25.90 -17.92 -4.47
N CYS A 120 25.69 -18.46 -3.26
CA CYS A 120 24.52 -18.10 -2.45
C CYS A 120 24.65 -16.70 -1.84
N GLY A 121 25.86 -16.32 -1.43
CA GLY A 121 26.16 -15.00 -0.88
C GLY A 121 25.92 -13.89 -1.91
N LEU A 122 26.51 -14.00 -3.10
CA LEU A 122 26.29 -13.02 -4.17
C LEU A 122 24.83 -12.95 -4.61
N ALA A 123 24.17 -14.11 -4.75
CA ALA A 123 22.75 -14.16 -5.07
C ALA A 123 21.89 -13.36 -4.07
N VAL A 124 22.15 -13.50 -2.76
CA VAL A 124 21.38 -12.77 -1.75
C VAL A 124 21.76 -11.30 -1.65
N LEU A 125 23.03 -10.92 -1.87
CA LEU A 125 23.43 -9.52 -1.95
C LEU A 125 22.75 -8.81 -3.12
N VAL A 126 22.71 -9.45 -4.29
CA VAL A 126 21.98 -8.91 -5.45
C VAL A 126 20.50 -8.74 -5.10
N LEU A 127 19.84 -9.73 -4.51
CA LEU A 127 18.44 -9.60 -4.08
C LEU A 127 18.25 -8.50 -3.02
N TRP A 128 19.19 -8.36 -2.09
CA TRP A 128 19.10 -7.42 -0.98
C TRP A 128 19.25 -5.98 -1.43
N THR A 129 20.11 -5.74 -2.41
CA THR A 129 20.37 -4.41 -2.96
C THR A 129 19.31 -4.04 -3.99
N SER A 130 18.99 -4.94 -4.91
CA SER A 130 18.06 -4.67 -6.01
C SER A 130 16.58 -4.82 -5.65
N LYS A 131 16.29 -5.34 -4.45
CA LYS A 131 14.93 -5.54 -3.92
C LYS A 131 14.08 -6.48 -4.77
N HIS A 132 14.69 -7.35 -5.57
CA HIS A 132 13.96 -8.27 -6.44
C HIS A 132 13.49 -9.55 -5.75
N ARG A 133 12.58 -10.27 -6.42
CA ARG A 133 12.19 -11.64 -6.02
C ARG A 133 13.31 -12.62 -6.37
N SER A 134 13.43 -13.71 -5.61
CA SER A 134 14.43 -14.76 -5.85
C SER A 134 14.42 -15.29 -7.30
N GLY A 135 13.24 -15.37 -7.93
CA GLY A 135 13.10 -15.79 -9.33
C GLY A 135 13.87 -14.92 -10.34
N VAL A 136 14.14 -13.66 -10.03
CA VAL A 136 14.97 -12.78 -10.88
C VAL A 136 16.41 -13.28 -10.92
N VAL A 137 16.98 -13.54 -9.74
CA VAL A 137 18.35 -14.06 -9.61
C VAL A 137 18.46 -15.51 -10.06
N SER A 138 17.45 -16.35 -9.74
CA SER A 138 17.44 -17.76 -10.14
C SER A 138 17.43 -17.95 -11.65
N ASN A 139 16.78 -17.05 -12.41
CA ASN A 139 16.63 -17.18 -13.87
C ASN A 139 17.55 -16.26 -14.67
N MET A 140 18.30 -15.38 -14.00
CA MET A 140 19.28 -14.52 -14.67
C MET A 140 20.29 -15.35 -15.46
N LEU A 141 20.54 -14.99 -16.71
CA LEU A 141 21.43 -15.71 -17.62
C LEU A 141 22.83 -15.12 -17.66
N LEU A 142 23.82 -15.94 -18.03
CA LEU A 142 25.19 -15.47 -18.31
C LEU A 142 25.23 -14.40 -19.40
N GLY A 143 24.43 -14.58 -20.45
CA GLY A 143 24.30 -13.61 -21.54
C GLY A 143 23.71 -12.27 -21.09
N GLU A 144 22.80 -12.28 -20.11
CA GLU A 144 22.22 -11.05 -19.56
C GLU A 144 23.23 -10.25 -18.73
N TRP A 145 24.11 -10.93 -17.98
CA TRP A 145 25.26 -10.27 -17.34
C TRP A 145 26.27 -9.74 -18.35
N ALA A 146 26.58 -10.50 -19.39
CA ALA A 146 27.50 -10.06 -20.43
C ALA A 146 26.97 -8.81 -21.17
N ALA A 147 25.64 -8.70 -21.32
CA ALA A 147 24.96 -7.57 -21.93
C ALA A 147 24.60 -6.45 -20.94
N LYS A 148 25.19 -6.43 -19.73
CA LYS A 148 24.94 -5.39 -18.73
C LYS A 148 25.29 -4.00 -19.25
N LYS A 149 24.54 -2.99 -18.81
CA LYS A 149 24.78 -1.57 -19.11
C LYS A 149 25.42 -0.88 -17.92
N LEU A 150 26.26 0.11 -18.20
CA LEU A 150 26.85 0.99 -17.19
C LEU A 150 26.25 2.38 -17.35
N GLU A 151 25.71 2.93 -16.26
CA GLU A 151 25.11 4.26 -16.24
C GLU A 151 25.40 4.90 -14.87
N ASN A 152 26.10 6.05 -14.85
CA ASN A 152 26.38 6.83 -13.63
C ASN A 152 26.91 5.98 -12.43
N SER A 153 27.94 5.16 -12.65
CA SER A 153 28.52 4.25 -11.63
C SER A 153 27.52 3.23 -11.06
N LYS A 154 26.51 2.88 -11.87
CA LYS A 154 25.59 1.76 -11.62
C LYS A 154 25.68 0.76 -12.75
N THR A 155 25.67 -0.51 -12.39
CA THR A 155 25.53 -1.62 -13.31
C THR A 155 24.06 -2.02 -13.39
N ILE A 156 23.52 -2.04 -14.61
CA ILE A 156 22.13 -2.36 -14.90
C ILE A 156 22.07 -3.66 -15.69
N ILE A 157 21.31 -4.63 -15.19
CA ILE A 157 21.12 -5.94 -15.81
C ILE A 157 19.64 -6.10 -16.11
N THR A 158 19.30 -6.48 -17.34
CA THR A 158 17.93 -6.77 -17.74
C THR A 158 17.70 -8.28 -17.70
N VAL A 159 16.79 -8.73 -16.84
CA VAL A 159 16.37 -10.14 -16.75
C VAL A 159 15.02 -10.28 -17.45
N SER A 160 15.05 -10.97 -18.58
CA SER A 160 13.91 -11.13 -19.48
C SER A 160 12.81 -12.02 -18.91
N THR A 161 13.18 -13.12 -18.24
CA THR A 161 12.22 -14.10 -17.72
C THR A 161 12.49 -14.47 -16.27
N HIS A 162 11.69 -13.96 -15.34
CA HIS A 162 11.83 -14.21 -13.89
C HIS A 162 10.59 -14.86 -13.25
N LYS A 163 9.55 -15.17 -14.03
CA LYS A 163 8.35 -15.96 -13.68
C LYS A 163 7.82 -16.74 -14.90
N THR A 164 7.03 -17.79 -14.65
CA THR A 164 6.20 -18.45 -15.66
C THR A 164 4.99 -17.57 -16.01
N GLY A 165 5.13 -16.71 -17.02
CA GLY A 165 4.07 -15.89 -17.61
C GLY A 165 4.57 -14.53 -18.13
N ASP A 166 3.84 -13.94 -19.08
CA ASP A 166 4.15 -12.64 -19.70
C ASP A 166 4.16 -11.51 -18.65
N ARG A 167 5.36 -11.09 -18.25
CA ARG A 167 5.57 -9.89 -17.42
C ARG A 167 6.74 -9.10 -17.96
N GLU A 168 6.68 -7.78 -17.76
CA GLU A 168 7.78 -6.86 -18.09
C GLU A 168 9.11 -7.36 -17.49
N PRO A 169 10.23 -7.27 -18.24
CA PRO A 169 11.56 -7.63 -17.77
C PRO A 169 11.91 -6.96 -16.43
N ALA A 170 12.64 -7.66 -15.57
CA ALA A 170 13.15 -7.09 -14.32
C ALA A 170 14.49 -6.37 -14.57
N LEU A 171 14.61 -5.15 -14.06
CA LEU A 171 15.86 -4.38 -14.10
C LEU A 171 16.58 -4.47 -12.75
N ILE A 172 17.69 -5.20 -12.69
CA ILE A 172 18.57 -5.23 -11.53
C ILE A 172 19.52 -4.04 -11.64
N VAL A 173 19.57 -3.21 -10.60
CA VAL A 173 20.51 -2.09 -10.49
C VAL A 173 21.40 -2.31 -9.27
N ILE A 174 22.72 -2.36 -9.48
CA ILE A 174 23.72 -2.56 -8.42
C ILE A 174 24.85 -1.54 -8.53
N GLY A 175 25.49 -1.22 -7.41
CA GLY A 175 26.69 -0.36 -7.37
C GLY A 175 27.98 -1.11 -7.68
N ASP A 176 29.07 -0.36 -7.83
CA ASP A 176 30.37 -0.85 -8.29
C ASP A 176 30.96 -1.96 -7.42
N GLU A 177 30.78 -1.92 -6.10
CA GLU A 177 31.28 -2.96 -5.18
C GLU A 177 30.72 -4.35 -5.50
N ILE A 178 29.39 -4.47 -5.58
CA ILE A 178 28.73 -5.73 -5.92
C ILE A 178 29.02 -6.10 -7.38
N ALA A 179 29.09 -5.12 -8.28
CA ALA A 179 29.39 -5.37 -9.68
C ALA A 179 30.80 -5.97 -9.87
N SER A 180 31.79 -5.51 -9.11
CA SER A 180 33.15 -6.05 -9.11
C SER A 180 33.18 -7.51 -8.65
N LEU A 181 32.49 -7.84 -7.56
CA LEU A 181 32.39 -9.23 -7.07
C LEU A 181 31.67 -10.14 -8.07
N MET A 182 30.62 -9.64 -8.71
CA MET A 182 29.89 -10.35 -9.76
C MET A 182 30.74 -10.58 -11.01
N ASP A 183 31.60 -9.64 -11.40
CA ASP A 183 32.51 -9.79 -12.55
C ASP A 183 33.59 -10.85 -12.28
N ARG A 184 34.14 -10.86 -11.08
CA ARG A 184 35.05 -11.91 -10.60
C ARG A 184 34.39 -13.29 -10.63
N TYR A 185 33.19 -13.41 -10.04
CA TYR A 185 32.41 -14.65 -10.10
C TYR A 185 32.08 -15.08 -11.53
N TYR A 186 31.72 -14.14 -12.41
CA TYR A 186 31.40 -14.41 -13.81
C TYR A 186 32.58 -15.09 -14.54
N LYS A 187 33.81 -14.60 -14.35
CA LYS A 187 35.02 -15.19 -14.94
C LYS A 187 35.22 -16.65 -14.51
N LEU A 188 34.97 -16.96 -13.24
CA LEU A 188 35.01 -18.33 -12.73
C LEU A 188 33.88 -19.17 -13.30
N ARG A 189 32.66 -18.62 -13.34
CA ARG A 189 31.45 -19.28 -13.82
C ARG A 189 31.54 -19.70 -15.29
N GLN A 190 32.25 -18.94 -16.12
CA GLN A 190 32.52 -19.28 -17.52
C GLN A 190 33.40 -20.53 -17.67
N ARG A 191 34.21 -20.87 -16.65
CA ARG A 191 35.12 -22.03 -16.63
C ARG A 191 34.50 -23.26 -15.96
N VAL A 192 33.28 -23.17 -15.43
CA VAL A 192 32.61 -24.29 -14.77
C VAL A 192 32.03 -25.25 -15.79
N ARG A 193 32.30 -26.55 -15.61
CA ARG A 193 31.75 -27.63 -16.44
C ARG A 193 30.24 -27.78 -16.25
N THR A 194 29.44 -27.14 -17.08
CA THR A 194 27.97 -27.29 -17.06
C THR A 194 27.33 -26.88 -18.38
N THR A 195 26.15 -27.44 -18.68
CA THR A 195 25.31 -27.05 -19.83
C THR A 195 24.33 -25.93 -19.51
N LEU A 196 24.21 -25.54 -18.24
CA LEU A 196 23.28 -24.50 -17.80
C LEU A 196 23.74 -23.11 -18.23
N LYS A 197 22.76 -22.30 -18.67
CA LYS A 197 22.96 -20.92 -19.14
C LYS A 197 22.74 -19.89 -18.02
N GLU A 198 22.16 -20.31 -16.91
CA GLU A 198 21.91 -19.48 -15.75
C GLU A 198 23.23 -19.01 -15.13
N PHE A 199 23.22 -17.74 -14.70
CA PHE A 199 24.36 -17.09 -14.07
C PHE A 199 24.71 -17.78 -12.76
N PHE A 200 23.72 -17.98 -11.89
CA PHE A 200 23.89 -18.69 -10.62
C PHE A 200 23.52 -20.17 -10.74
N VAL A 201 24.55 -21.02 -10.61
CA VAL A 201 24.38 -22.48 -10.58
C VAL A 201 24.90 -23.04 -9.28
N THR A 202 24.17 -23.99 -8.72
CA THR A 202 24.58 -24.74 -7.54
C THR A 202 25.81 -25.59 -7.85
N ASN A 203 26.49 -26.04 -6.80
CA ASN A 203 27.57 -27.00 -6.92
C ASN A 203 27.15 -28.35 -7.54
N LYS A 204 25.84 -28.63 -7.65
CA LYS A 204 25.30 -29.82 -8.31
C LYS A 204 25.03 -29.62 -9.81
N GLY A 205 25.46 -28.50 -10.39
CA GLY A 205 25.16 -28.16 -11.79
C GLY A 205 23.66 -27.94 -12.03
N GLN A 206 22.92 -27.51 -11.00
CA GLN A 206 21.49 -27.18 -11.08
C GLN A 206 21.28 -25.68 -10.90
N ARG A 207 20.20 -25.14 -11.48
CA ARG A 207 19.77 -23.75 -11.25
C ARG A 207 19.56 -23.46 -9.77
N LEU A 208 20.02 -22.31 -9.30
CA LEU A 208 19.88 -21.89 -7.91
C LEU A 208 18.43 -21.48 -7.57
N ILE A 209 17.61 -22.41 -7.09
CA ILE A 209 16.20 -22.15 -6.72
C ILE A 209 16.04 -21.94 -5.20
N LYS A 210 16.71 -22.78 -4.39
CA LYS A 210 16.55 -22.83 -2.93
C LYS A 210 17.56 -21.95 -2.18
N ILE A 211 17.70 -20.68 -2.60
CA ILE A 211 18.70 -19.74 -2.06
C ILE A 211 18.66 -19.68 -0.52
N TYR A 212 17.46 -19.52 0.04
CA TYR A 212 17.30 -19.34 1.48
C TYR A 212 17.61 -20.62 2.28
N ASP A 213 17.26 -21.80 1.78
CA ASP A 213 17.61 -23.07 2.43
C ASP A 213 19.13 -23.25 2.49
N GLU A 214 19.83 -22.81 1.45
CA GLU A 214 21.29 -22.88 1.39
C GLU A 214 21.95 -21.87 2.32
N LEU A 215 21.46 -20.62 2.37
CA LEU A 215 21.92 -19.62 3.34
C LEU A 215 21.67 -20.06 4.79
N ASN A 216 20.51 -20.67 5.06
CA ASN A 216 20.18 -21.17 6.38
C ASN A 216 21.17 -22.24 6.86
N LYS A 217 21.67 -23.08 5.94
CA LYS A 217 22.72 -24.06 6.24
C LYS A 217 24.10 -23.43 6.41
N ILE A 218 24.43 -22.37 5.65
CA ILE A 218 25.75 -21.72 5.70
C ILE A 218 25.89 -20.84 6.95
N TYR A 219 24.86 -20.06 7.26
CA TYR A 219 24.89 -19.05 8.32
C TYR A 219 24.09 -19.44 9.57
N HIS A 220 23.51 -20.65 9.60
CA HIS A 220 22.69 -21.15 10.72
C HIS A 220 21.49 -20.24 11.05
N THR A 221 20.73 -19.88 10.02
CA THR A 221 19.64 -18.90 10.11
C THR A 221 18.28 -19.50 9.72
N LYS A 222 17.21 -18.71 9.90
CA LYS A 222 15.83 -19.08 9.51
C LYS A 222 15.26 -18.08 8.50
N LEU A 223 16.00 -17.79 7.44
CA LEU A 223 15.56 -16.94 6.34
C LEU A 223 14.57 -17.68 5.42
N SER A 224 13.65 -16.92 4.84
CA SER A 224 12.77 -17.37 3.76
C SER A 224 12.50 -16.25 2.77
N ALA A 225 12.04 -16.62 1.57
CA ALA A 225 11.63 -15.65 0.54
C ALA A 225 10.52 -14.71 1.00
N ASN A 226 9.68 -15.16 1.94
CA ASN A 226 8.60 -14.34 2.50
C ASN A 226 9.15 -13.35 3.52
N ILE A 227 10.03 -13.81 4.43
CA ILE A 227 10.71 -12.96 5.41
C ILE A 227 11.45 -11.84 4.70
N PHE A 228 12.29 -12.20 3.72
CA PHE A 228 13.07 -11.25 2.94
C PHE A 228 12.23 -10.15 2.29
N ARG A 229 11.12 -10.53 1.63
CA ARG A 229 10.19 -9.57 1.01
C ARG A 229 9.51 -8.65 2.02
N ARG A 230 9.05 -9.21 3.15
CA ARG A 230 8.42 -8.41 4.21
C ARG A 230 9.37 -7.34 4.76
N MET A 231 10.65 -7.65 4.88
CA MET A 231 11.65 -6.69 5.37
C MET A 231 11.97 -5.60 4.36
N VAL A 232 12.15 -5.94 3.08
CA VAL A 232 12.38 -4.95 2.03
C VAL A 232 11.21 -3.97 1.90
N GLU A 233 9.97 -4.47 1.92
CA GLU A 233 8.78 -3.63 1.89
C GLU A 233 8.67 -2.78 3.16
N SER A 234 9.04 -3.31 4.32
CA SER A 234 9.00 -2.57 5.59
C SER A 234 10.06 -1.46 5.67
N GLN A 235 11.23 -1.62 5.03
CA GLN A 235 12.25 -0.55 4.94
C GLN A 235 11.75 0.67 4.15
N SER A 236 10.83 0.50 3.19
CA SER A 236 10.30 1.61 2.40
C SER A 236 9.39 2.56 3.19
N ARG A 237 8.83 2.10 4.31
CA ARG A 237 7.74 2.79 5.04
C ARG A 237 8.07 4.14 5.68
N GLY A 238 9.36 4.43 5.88
CA GLY A 238 9.81 5.72 6.40
C GLY A 238 10.06 6.79 5.32
N HIS A 239 9.93 6.42 4.05
CA HIS A 239 10.23 7.29 2.92
C HIS A 239 8.95 7.88 2.31
N ASP A 240 9.12 8.85 1.41
CA ASP A 240 8.02 9.50 0.73
C ASP A 240 7.20 8.53 -0.15
N ARG A 241 6.01 8.98 -0.58
CA ARG A 241 5.09 8.16 -1.38
C ARG A 241 5.73 7.66 -2.68
N VAL A 242 6.59 8.47 -3.31
CA VAL A 242 7.31 8.10 -4.53
C VAL A 242 8.26 6.93 -4.27
N THR A 243 9.03 6.96 -3.19
CA THR A 243 9.93 5.87 -2.80
C THR A 243 9.17 4.60 -2.45
N CYS A 244 8.07 4.71 -1.67
CA CYS A 244 7.22 3.56 -1.33
C CYS A 244 6.64 2.88 -2.58
N SER A 245 6.12 3.69 -3.52
CA SER A 245 5.57 3.23 -4.79
C SER A 245 6.65 2.58 -5.67
N GLY A 246 7.85 3.18 -5.70
CA GLY A 246 9.02 2.66 -6.41
C GLY A 246 9.47 1.29 -5.89
N VAL A 247 9.50 1.10 -4.57
CA VAL A 247 9.85 -0.19 -3.95
C VAL A 247 8.77 -1.24 -4.23
N ALA A 248 7.49 -0.89 -4.13
CA ALA A 248 6.39 -1.78 -4.50
C ALA A 248 6.46 -2.18 -5.98
N LYS A 249 6.77 -1.24 -6.88
CA LYS A 249 6.95 -1.49 -8.31
C LYS A 249 8.17 -2.37 -8.59
N ALA A 250 9.31 -2.14 -7.93
CA ALA A 250 10.50 -2.98 -8.04
C ALA A 250 10.21 -4.42 -7.60
N LEU A 251 9.40 -4.59 -6.55
CA LEU A 251 8.90 -5.88 -6.11
C LEU A 251 7.71 -6.41 -6.94
N GLN A 252 7.23 -5.63 -7.91
CA GLN A 252 6.06 -5.88 -8.75
C GLN A 252 4.80 -6.23 -7.94
N HIS A 253 4.47 -5.36 -6.99
CA HIS A 253 3.24 -5.33 -6.22
C HIS A 253 2.49 -4.03 -6.55
N SER A 254 1.16 -4.04 -6.42
CA SER A 254 0.44 -2.78 -6.20
C SER A 254 0.75 -2.27 -4.80
N GLU A 255 0.67 -0.96 -4.57
CA GLU A 255 0.82 -0.36 -3.23
C GLU A 255 -0.12 -1.02 -2.21
N ASP A 256 -1.36 -1.33 -2.62
CA ASP A 256 -2.34 -2.03 -1.80
C ASP A 256 -1.90 -3.46 -1.45
N THR A 257 -1.29 -4.20 -2.39
CA THR A 257 -0.75 -5.55 -2.14
C THR A 257 0.45 -5.50 -1.18
N ALA A 258 1.34 -4.53 -1.36
CA ALA A 258 2.48 -4.32 -0.47
C ALA A 258 2.00 -4.03 0.96
N LEU A 259 1.06 -3.10 1.10
CA LEU A 259 0.46 -2.65 2.37
C LEU A 259 -0.31 -3.78 3.11
N ARG A 260 -0.99 -4.66 2.37
CA ARG A 260 -1.83 -5.74 2.94
C ARG A 260 -1.05 -6.99 3.33
N TYR A 261 -0.02 -7.37 2.57
CA TYR A 261 0.58 -8.71 2.68
C TYR A 261 2.04 -8.71 3.11
N TYR A 262 2.79 -7.63 2.88
CA TYR A 262 4.23 -7.63 3.04
C TYR A 262 4.73 -6.63 4.07
N GLN A 263 4.07 -5.49 4.19
CA GLN A 263 4.36 -4.47 5.18
C GLN A 263 3.90 -4.93 6.58
N VAL A 264 4.83 -5.09 7.52
CA VAL A 264 4.56 -5.61 8.89
C VAL A 264 4.10 -4.48 9.81
N PRO A 265 2.83 -4.37 10.25
CA PRO A 265 2.34 -3.22 11.03
C PRO A 265 3.27 -2.87 12.19
N ASP A 266 3.84 -1.66 12.18
CA ASP A 266 4.53 -1.11 13.34
C ASP A 266 3.60 -0.11 14.05
N ALA A 267 3.99 0.33 15.24
CA ALA A 267 3.19 1.27 16.03
C ALA A 267 2.88 2.56 15.26
N ARG A 268 3.76 3.01 14.35
CA ARG A 268 3.57 4.24 13.57
C ARG A 268 2.53 4.09 12.47
N GLU A 269 2.50 2.96 11.78
CA GLU A 269 1.46 2.64 10.79
C GLU A 269 0.12 2.36 11.46
N ALA A 270 0.11 1.75 12.66
CA ALA A 270 -1.10 1.63 13.46
C ALA A 270 -1.65 3.02 13.85
N ILE A 271 -0.78 3.93 14.31
CA ILE A 271 -1.14 5.33 14.61
C ILE A 271 -1.61 6.07 13.33
N ARG A 272 -0.96 5.88 12.18
CA ARG A 272 -1.35 6.51 10.91
C ARG A 272 -2.72 6.01 10.43
N ARG A 273 -2.96 4.70 10.53
CA ARG A 273 -4.27 4.10 10.20
C ARG A 273 -5.34 4.56 11.17
N GLN A 274 -5.02 4.66 12.46
CA GLN A 274 -5.93 5.21 13.46
C GLN A 274 -6.29 6.66 13.12
N ARG A 275 -5.31 7.52 12.80
CA ARG A 275 -5.58 8.90 12.35
C ARG A 275 -6.48 8.97 11.11
N HIS A 276 -6.32 8.06 10.14
CA HIS A 276 -7.22 8.02 8.98
C HIS A 276 -8.63 7.56 9.35
N ILE A 277 -8.77 6.67 10.34
CA ILE A 277 -10.07 6.26 10.87
C ILE A 277 -10.71 7.43 11.63
N ASP A 278 -9.93 8.11 12.48
CA ASP A 278 -10.37 9.28 13.25
C ASP A 278 -10.88 10.39 12.32
N VAL A 279 -10.19 10.68 11.21
CA VAL A 279 -10.65 11.65 10.19
C VAL A 279 -11.97 11.21 9.54
N VAL A 280 -12.14 9.92 9.24
CA VAL A 280 -13.39 9.40 8.64
C VAL A 280 -14.55 9.49 9.63
N ASP A 281 -14.31 9.12 10.89
CA ASP A 281 -15.32 9.15 11.94
C ASP A 281 -15.70 10.60 12.30
N GLU A 282 -14.74 11.50 12.46
CA GLU A 282 -15.00 12.93 12.69
C GLU A 282 -15.69 13.58 11.49
N THR A 283 -15.32 13.21 10.25
CA THR A 283 -16.02 13.72 9.05
C THR A 283 -17.48 13.26 9.04
N ALA A 284 -17.78 12.02 9.42
CA ALA A 284 -19.15 11.53 9.47
C ALA A 284 -19.99 12.23 10.55
N VAL A 285 -19.42 12.46 11.74
CA VAL A 285 -20.09 13.21 12.80
C VAL A 285 -20.30 14.67 12.39
N PHE A 286 -19.29 15.32 11.81
CA PHE A 286 -19.39 16.67 11.29
C PHE A 286 -20.51 16.79 10.24
N GLU A 287 -20.59 15.86 9.28
CA GLU A 287 -21.65 15.86 8.27
C GLU A 287 -23.05 15.69 8.88
N ASP A 288 -23.20 14.89 9.93
CA ASP A 288 -24.47 14.70 10.65
C ASP A 288 -24.87 15.97 11.42
N VAL A 289 -23.93 16.64 12.08
CA VAL A 289 -24.16 17.92 12.76
C VAL A 289 -24.57 19.00 11.74
N VAL A 290 -23.84 19.12 10.63
CA VAL A 290 -24.18 20.06 9.53
C VAL A 290 -25.59 19.79 9.00
N SER A 291 -26.01 18.53 8.89
CA SER A 291 -27.37 18.20 8.45
C SER A 291 -28.43 18.60 9.48
N LYS A 292 -28.15 18.49 10.78
CA LYS A 292 -29.09 18.84 11.86
C LYS A 292 -29.19 20.35 12.09
N GLU A 293 -28.07 21.05 11.92
CA GLU A 293 -27.96 22.50 12.10
C GLU A 293 -28.03 23.26 10.79
N PHE A 294 -28.52 22.62 9.73
CA PHE A 294 -28.54 23.17 8.38
C PHE A 294 -29.16 24.57 8.31
N ASP A 295 -30.33 24.76 8.92
CA ASP A 295 -31.06 26.03 8.91
C ASP A 295 -30.33 27.16 9.69
N ILE A 296 -29.46 26.79 10.64
CA ILE A 296 -28.65 27.72 11.44
C ILE A 296 -27.41 28.14 10.64
N LEU A 297 -26.74 27.17 10.01
CA LEU A 297 -25.53 27.40 9.24
C LEU A 297 -25.83 28.15 7.93
N PHE A 298 -26.95 27.81 7.31
CA PHE A 298 -27.42 28.34 6.03
C PHE A 298 -28.84 28.91 6.18
N PRO A 299 -28.98 30.16 6.63
CA PRO A 299 -30.27 30.81 6.77
C PRO A 299 -31.10 30.72 5.47
N ILE A 300 -32.31 30.16 5.57
CA ILE A 300 -33.20 29.92 4.43
C ILE A 300 -33.79 31.24 3.94
N GLU A 301 -33.04 31.92 3.08
CA GLU A 301 -33.45 33.17 2.44
C GLU A 301 -33.60 32.96 0.93
N PRO A 302 -34.79 33.23 0.34
CA PRO A 302 -35.05 32.95 -1.09
C PRO A 302 -34.07 33.65 -2.04
N TYR A 303 -33.61 34.84 -1.70
CA TYR A 303 -32.67 35.64 -2.51
C TYR A 303 -31.19 35.30 -2.25
N ALA A 304 -30.86 34.49 -1.25
CA ALA A 304 -29.49 34.08 -1.00
C ALA A 304 -29.04 33.04 -2.05
N SER A 305 -27.75 33.04 -2.37
CA SER A 305 -27.14 32.09 -3.30
C SER A 305 -25.77 31.67 -2.81
N TRP A 306 -25.52 30.37 -2.77
CA TRP A 306 -24.29 29.79 -2.23
C TRP A 306 -23.40 29.23 -3.35
N THR A 307 -22.18 29.77 -3.44
CA THR A 307 -21.11 29.22 -4.31
C THR A 307 -20.41 28.07 -3.59
N ASP A 308 -19.73 27.18 -4.33
CA ASP A 308 -18.97 26.08 -3.73
C ASP A 308 -17.91 26.59 -2.74
N ALA A 309 -17.27 27.73 -3.04
CA ALA A 309 -16.33 28.38 -2.14
C ALA A 309 -17.02 28.93 -0.88
N GLY A 310 -18.15 29.62 -1.04
CA GLY A 310 -18.90 30.18 0.08
C GLY A 310 -19.47 29.12 1.02
N VAL A 311 -19.92 27.97 0.49
CA VAL A 311 -20.34 26.83 1.31
C VAL A 311 -19.15 26.30 2.13
N ARG A 312 -17.98 26.13 1.50
CA ARG A 312 -16.79 25.63 2.21
C ARG A 312 -16.33 26.58 3.30
N GLU A 313 -16.26 27.87 3.01
CA GLU A 313 -15.89 28.90 3.98
C GLU A 313 -16.84 28.87 5.18
N ARG A 314 -18.16 28.86 4.92
CA ARG A 314 -19.19 28.79 5.97
C ARG A 314 -19.10 27.52 6.82
N LEU A 315 -18.79 26.38 6.20
CA LEU A 315 -18.61 25.11 6.90
C LEU A 315 -17.34 25.10 7.75
N LEU A 316 -16.22 25.65 7.25
CA LEU A 316 -14.96 25.71 7.99
C LEU A 316 -15.03 26.70 9.18
N ASP A 317 -15.81 27.77 9.05
CA ASP A 317 -16.01 28.77 10.11
C ASP A 317 -17.09 28.38 11.13
N SER A 318 -17.71 27.20 10.98
CA SER A 318 -18.80 26.76 11.85
C SER A 318 -18.30 26.20 13.19
N ASP A 319 -19.12 26.36 14.24
CA ASP A 319 -18.90 25.70 15.53
C ASP A 319 -18.85 24.17 15.39
N ALA A 320 -19.60 23.62 14.43
CA ALA A 320 -19.56 22.21 14.06
C ALA A 320 -18.17 21.76 13.59
N TYR A 321 -17.47 22.59 12.81
CA TYR A 321 -16.10 22.30 12.39
C TYR A 321 -15.08 22.57 13.51
N ALA A 322 -15.30 23.60 14.32
CA ALA A 322 -14.47 23.87 15.51
C ALA A 322 -14.50 22.71 16.53
N ALA A 323 -15.64 22.02 16.66
CA ALA A 323 -15.81 20.83 17.48
C ALA A 323 -15.17 19.56 16.86
N HIS A 324 -14.92 19.56 15.55
CA HIS A 324 -14.37 18.45 14.78
C HIS A 324 -13.23 18.90 13.84
N PRO A 325 -12.11 19.42 14.40
CA PRO A 325 -11.08 20.11 13.62
C PRO A 325 -10.28 19.20 12.68
N THR A 326 -10.41 17.86 12.79
CA THR A 326 -9.78 16.92 11.85
C THR A 326 -10.73 16.40 10.77
N ALA A 327 -12.01 16.80 10.80
CA ALA A 327 -12.97 16.51 9.76
C ALA A 327 -12.57 17.13 8.41
N THR A 328 -13.00 16.51 7.32
CA THR A 328 -12.77 17.02 5.96
C THR A 328 -14.07 17.52 5.34
N VAL A 329 -14.10 18.75 4.83
CA VAL A 329 -15.22 19.26 4.03
C VAL A 329 -15.17 18.65 2.63
N THR A 330 -15.91 17.55 2.44
CA THR A 330 -15.92 16.80 1.18
C THR A 330 -16.71 17.53 0.08
N ASP A 331 -16.34 17.30 -1.19
CA ASP A 331 -17.10 17.81 -2.35
C ASP A 331 -18.56 17.31 -2.33
N ALA A 332 -18.76 16.08 -1.88
CA ALA A 332 -20.07 15.47 -1.74
C ALA A 332 -20.94 16.17 -0.68
N LEU A 333 -20.36 16.60 0.45
CA LEU A 333 -21.06 17.42 1.43
C LEU A 333 -21.46 18.78 0.84
N VAL A 334 -20.55 19.45 0.15
CA VAL A 334 -20.83 20.76 -0.48
C VAL A 334 -22.00 20.66 -1.47
N GLN A 335 -22.02 19.63 -2.32
CA GLN A 335 -23.14 19.43 -3.25
C GLN A 335 -24.45 19.07 -2.54
N ARG A 336 -24.40 18.29 -1.45
CA ARG A 336 -25.59 17.99 -0.62
C ARG A 336 -26.17 19.24 0.02
N VAL A 337 -25.35 20.07 0.65
CA VAL A 337 -25.76 21.34 1.26
C VAL A 337 -26.44 22.24 0.23
N LYS A 338 -25.88 22.37 -0.97
CA LYS A 338 -26.50 23.16 -2.05
C LYS A 338 -27.85 22.59 -2.48
N ALA A 339 -27.96 21.27 -2.59
CA ALA A 339 -29.23 20.61 -2.92
C ALA A 339 -30.28 20.85 -1.83
N TRP A 340 -29.93 20.66 -0.56
CA TRP A 340 -30.81 20.94 0.59
C TRP A 340 -31.30 22.38 0.59
N PHE A 341 -30.39 23.33 0.37
CA PHE A 341 -30.74 24.75 0.33
C PHE A 341 -31.75 25.05 -0.78
N ASN A 342 -31.46 24.62 -2.01
CA ASN A 342 -32.33 24.91 -3.15
C ASN A 342 -33.69 24.21 -3.06
N ASP A 343 -33.75 23.03 -2.44
CA ASP A 343 -35.03 22.38 -2.13
C ASP A 343 -35.81 23.15 -1.06
N ALA A 344 -35.15 23.67 -0.01
CA ALA A 344 -35.79 24.44 1.04
C ALA A 344 -36.40 25.76 0.54
N VAL A 345 -35.70 26.49 -0.34
CA VAL A 345 -36.20 27.76 -0.92
C VAL A 345 -37.02 27.59 -2.20
N LEU A 346 -37.28 26.35 -2.65
CA LEU A 346 -37.92 26.07 -3.94
C LEU A 346 -39.29 26.74 -4.07
N GLU A 347 -40.13 26.56 -3.06
CA GLU A 347 -41.51 27.06 -3.06
C GLU A 347 -41.55 28.59 -3.02
N ASP A 348 -40.74 29.20 -2.16
CA ASP A 348 -40.68 30.66 -2.03
C ASP A 348 -40.16 31.31 -3.32
N ARG A 349 -39.11 30.73 -3.92
CA ARG A 349 -38.58 31.20 -5.20
C ARG A 349 -39.59 31.04 -6.33
N ALA A 350 -40.33 29.94 -6.35
CA ALA A 350 -41.40 29.75 -7.32
C ALA A 350 -42.51 30.80 -7.14
N ALA A 351 -42.96 31.05 -5.91
CA ALA A 351 -43.97 32.05 -5.60
C ALA A 351 -43.53 33.48 -5.99
N ILE A 352 -42.26 33.84 -5.72
CA ILE A 352 -41.68 35.12 -6.14
C ILE A 352 -41.76 35.27 -7.66
N LEU A 353 -41.33 34.25 -8.42
CA LEU A 353 -41.37 34.29 -9.88
C LEU A 353 -42.80 34.28 -10.44
N VAL A 354 -43.71 33.52 -9.83
CA VAL A 354 -45.15 33.55 -10.17
C VAL A 354 -45.71 34.96 -9.97
N GLY A 355 -45.38 35.64 -8.87
CA GLY A 355 -45.81 37.02 -8.63
C GLY A 355 -45.31 38.01 -9.68
N GLN A 356 -44.09 37.80 -10.20
CA GLN A 356 -43.56 38.61 -11.31
C GLN A 356 -44.22 38.29 -12.66
N LEU A 357 -44.67 37.05 -12.86
CA LEU A 357 -45.25 36.58 -14.12
C LEU A 357 -46.77 36.83 -14.23
N SER A 358 -47.48 36.88 -13.10
CA SER A 358 -48.94 36.95 -13.05
C SER A 358 -49.54 38.22 -13.68
N ALA A 359 -48.74 39.25 -13.93
CA ALA A 359 -49.20 40.45 -14.63
C ALA A 359 -49.44 40.19 -16.14
N ASP A 360 -48.60 39.34 -16.76
CA ASP A 360 -48.54 39.19 -18.21
C ASP A 360 -48.88 37.76 -18.68
N TYR A 361 -48.86 36.80 -17.76
CA TYR A 361 -49.02 35.38 -18.06
C TYR A 361 -50.03 34.70 -17.14
N ASN A 362 -50.67 33.66 -17.68
CA ASN A 362 -51.53 32.71 -16.99
C ASN A 362 -51.15 31.29 -17.42
N LYS A 363 -51.82 30.28 -16.86
CA LYS A 363 -51.51 28.87 -17.12
C LYS A 363 -51.66 28.44 -18.59
N ARG A 364 -52.43 29.18 -19.39
CA ARG A 364 -52.70 28.85 -20.80
C ARG A 364 -51.64 29.39 -21.77
N ASN A 365 -50.92 30.45 -21.38
CA ASN A 365 -49.95 31.12 -22.25
C ASN A 365 -48.52 31.15 -21.71
N ILE A 366 -48.29 30.73 -20.46
CA ILE A 366 -46.95 30.64 -19.89
C ILE A 366 -46.12 29.56 -20.58
N SER A 367 -44.84 29.85 -20.80
CA SER A 367 -43.88 28.89 -21.36
C SER A 367 -42.57 28.92 -20.57
N ARG A 368 -41.76 27.86 -20.73
CA ARG A 368 -40.41 27.79 -20.13
C ARG A 368 -39.54 28.99 -20.53
N HIS A 369 -39.64 29.44 -21.78
CA HIS A 369 -38.91 30.61 -22.27
C HIS A 369 -39.32 31.88 -21.53
N ALA A 370 -40.63 32.12 -21.37
CA ALA A 370 -41.13 33.28 -20.63
C ALA A 370 -40.64 33.31 -19.18
N ILE A 371 -40.57 32.15 -18.51
CA ILE A 371 -40.02 32.02 -17.15
C ILE A 371 -38.54 32.40 -17.10
N ILE A 372 -37.74 31.86 -18.02
CA ILE A 372 -36.29 32.13 -18.09
C ILE A 372 -36.03 33.61 -18.39
N ASP A 373 -36.78 34.19 -19.33
CA ASP A 373 -36.62 35.58 -19.72
C ASP A 373 -37.04 36.53 -18.61
N MET A 374 -38.15 36.27 -17.91
CA MET A 374 -38.56 37.04 -16.74
C MET A 374 -37.51 36.95 -15.61
N ALA A 375 -36.98 35.74 -15.34
CA ALA A 375 -35.92 35.56 -14.35
C ALA A 375 -34.65 36.33 -14.73
N LYS A 376 -34.27 36.39 -16.01
CA LYS A 376 -33.15 37.23 -16.48
C LYS A 376 -33.44 38.72 -16.32
N GLN A 377 -34.60 39.18 -16.77
CA GLN A 377 -35.01 40.59 -16.68
C GLN A 377 -35.01 41.11 -15.24
N ARG A 378 -35.46 40.28 -14.29
CA ARG A 378 -35.48 40.60 -12.86
C ARG A 378 -34.17 40.27 -12.13
N LYS A 379 -33.13 39.82 -12.84
CA LYS A 379 -31.84 39.35 -12.29
C LYS A 379 -31.96 38.19 -11.28
N LEU A 380 -33.02 37.39 -11.39
CA LEU A 380 -33.31 36.19 -10.59
C LEU A 380 -32.92 34.88 -11.29
N HIS A 381 -32.18 34.94 -12.40
CA HIS A 381 -31.78 33.74 -13.16
C HIS A 381 -31.06 32.67 -12.32
N TYR A 382 -30.41 33.06 -11.21
CA TYR A 382 -29.77 32.12 -10.29
C TYR A 382 -30.76 31.21 -9.55
N PHE A 383 -32.05 31.56 -9.48
CA PHE A 383 -33.11 30.67 -8.99
C PHE A 383 -33.25 29.41 -9.86
N LEU A 384 -32.73 29.43 -11.09
CA LEU A 384 -32.83 28.35 -12.08
C LEU A 384 -31.55 27.51 -12.17
N ASN A 385 -30.46 27.87 -11.49
CA ASN A 385 -29.11 27.35 -11.77
C ASN A 385 -28.91 25.86 -11.43
N GLN A 386 -29.70 25.27 -10.53
CA GLN A 386 -29.48 23.88 -10.09
C GLN A 386 -30.41 22.86 -10.76
N ASP A 387 -31.71 23.18 -10.89
CA ASP A 387 -32.69 22.34 -11.58
C ASP A 387 -33.77 23.22 -12.25
N GLN A 388 -33.38 23.80 -13.39
CA GLN A 388 -34.25 24.66 -14.19
C GLN A 388 -35.56 23.96 -14.57
N ASP A 389 -35.53 22.64 -14.81
CA ASP A 389 -36.69 21.86 -15.21
C ASP A 389 -37.69 21.67 -14.06
N LYS A 390 -37.21 21.34 -12.87
CA LYS A 390 -38.04 21.25 -11.65
C LYS A 390 -38.65 22.59 -11.31
N MET A 391 -37.86 23.67 -11.33
CA MET A 391 -38.34 25.03 -11.01
C MET A 391 -39.40 25.51 -12.03
N CYS A 392 -39.14 25.36 -13.33
CA CYS A 392 -40.10 25.79 -14.37
C CYS A 392 -41.41 25.01 -14.26
N ARG A 393 -41.37 23.69 -14.02
CA ARG A 393 -42.57 22.88 -13.80
C ARG A 393 -43.35 23.35 -12.57
N ARG A 394 -42.65 23.69 -11.48
CA ARG A 394 -43.29 24.17 -10.26
C ARG A 394 -43.99 25.50 -10.46
N ILE A 395 -43.33 26.47 -11.10
CA ILE A 395 -43.91 27.77 -11.45
C ILE A 395 -45.17 27.60 -12.31
N MET A 396 -45.09 26.81 -13.39
CA MET A 396 -46.23 26.56 -14.27
C MET A 396 -47.41 25.92 -13.52
N SER A 397 -47.15 25.06 -12.54
CA SER A 397 -48.20 24.44 -11.72
C SER A 397 -48.93 25.39 -10.77
N GLN A 398 -48.30 26.52 -10.43
CA GLN A 398 -48.80 27.52 -9.48
C GLN A 398 -49.50 28.72 -10.15
N MET A 399 -49.46 28.83 -11.48
CA MET A 399 -50.14 29.90 -12.22
C MET A 399 -51.67 29.75 -12.14
N ALA A 400 -52.38 30.87 -12.04
CA ALA A 400 -53.84 30.91 -12.14
C ALA A 400 -54.34 30.55 -13.56
N ASP A 401 -55.55 29.98 -13.64
CA ASP A 401 -56.18 29.47 -14.87
C ASP A 401 -56.57 30.54 -15.91
#